data_AF-A0A066YT14-F1
#
_entry.id   AF-A0A066YT14-F1
#
_cell.length_a   1.000
_cell.length_b   1.000
_cell.length_c   1.000
_cell.angle_alpha   90.00
_cell.angle_beta   90.00
_cell.angle_gamma   90.00
#
_symmetry.space_group_name_H-M   'P 1'
#
loop_
_entity.id
_entity.type
_entity.pdbx_description
1 polymer ?
#
loop_
_entity_poly.entity_id
_entity_poly.type
_entity_poly.pdbx_seq_one_letter_code
_entity_poly.pdbx_strand_id
1 'polypeptide(L)'
;MPPAVPRPHLRGRHTWTNGEHGYLAELYDRITVPTITTHEPILRKAPDLDDAWWDGLSSALDAIATVPSERVAVRQEYLDRAMPQYLGMAIDTKAPAWTTAHGDLHWANLTGPTLTVLDWEGWGIAPAGYDAALLYCYSLLVPETAAEIRRRLGHILGTAAGRFAELVVVTELLQTTTRGDNLDLEKPLRRRLSELTSGQATD
;
A
#
# COMPACT_ATOMS: atom_id res chain seq x y z
N MET A 1 5.80 -1.57 16.41
CA MET A 1 5.38 -2.59 15.42
C MET A 1 5.44 -3.98 16.06
N PRO A 2 4.39 -4.82 15.96
CA PRO A 2 4.31 -6.14 16.57
C PRO A 2 5.37 -7.11 16.03
N PRO A 3 5.86 -8.08 16.83
CA PRO A 3 6.81 -9.10 16.37
C PRO A 3 6.28 -9.99 15.24
N ALA A 4 4.95 -10.11 15.11
CA ALA A 4 4.30 -10.90 14.07
C ALA A 4 4.46 -10.31 12.66
N VAL A 5 4.84 -9.04 12.55
CA VAL A 5 5.11 -8.38 11.27
C VAL A 5 6.53 -8.76 10.82
N PRO A 6 6.71 -9.51 9.72
CA PRO A 6 8.01 -9.96 9.27
C PRO A 6 8.79 -8.78 8.69
N ARG A 7 9.65 -8.15 9.48
CA ARG A 7 10.43 -6.98 9.11
C ARG A 7 11.84 -7.03 9.67
N PRO A 8 12.81 -6.29 9.11
CA PRO A 8 14.12 -6.16 9.71
C PRO A 8 14.03 -5.57 11.12
N HIS A 9 14.73 -6.15 12.10
CA HIS A 9 14.77 -5.56 13.44
C HIS A 9 15.63 -4.31 13.44
N LEU A 10 15.13 -3.25 14.08
CA LEU A 10 15.94 -2.09 14.42
C LEU A 10 16.93 -2.49 15.51
N ARG A 11 18.22 -2.47 15.20
CA ARG A 11 19.33 -2.80 16.09
C ARG A 11 19.85 -1.60 16.85
N GLY A 12 19.76 -0.41 16.26
CA GLY A 12 20.24 0.81 16.88
C GLY A 12 19.64 2.04 16.22
N ARG A 13 19.44 3.08 17.03
CA ARG A 13 18.97 4.38 16.57
C ARG A 13 19.83 5.45 17.21
N HIS A 14 20.34 6.37 16.41
CA HIS A 14 21.13 7.49 16.88
C HIS A 14 20.59 8.79 16.28
N THR A 15 20.42 9.79 17.14
CA THR A 15 20.02 11.14 16.74
C THR A 15 21.06 12.11 17.25
N TRP A 16 21.50 13.01 16.39
CA TRP A 16 22.42 14.08 16.77
C TRP A 16 22.10 15.35 15.99
N THR A 17 22.64 16.46 16.44
CA THR A 17 22.55 17.75 15.75
C THR A 17 23.94 18.21 15.35
N ASN A 18 24.04 18.88 14.21
CA ASN A 18 25.25 19.58 13.78
C ASN A 18 24.84 20.90 13.12
N GLY A 19 25.07 22.02 13.82
CA GLY A 19 24.55 23.32 13.46
C GLY A 19 23.02 23.34 13.47
N GLU A 20 22.42 23.83 12.38
CA GLU A 20 20.96 23.91 12.20
C GLU A 20 20.32 22.58 11.75
N HIS A 21 21.13 21.54 11.51
CA HIS A 21 20.65 20.27 10.98
C HIS A 21 20.52 19.23 12.09
N GLY A 22 19.36 18.55 12.11
CA GLY A 22 19.15 17.32 12.86
C GLY A 22 19.38 16.11 11.97
N TYR A 23 20.01 15.07 12.54
CA TYR A 23 20.31 13.82 11.85
C TYR A 23 19.69 12.64 12.59
N LEU A 24 19.29 11.64 11.83
CA LEU A 24 18.82 10.34 12.31
C LEU A 24 19.58 9.25 11.56
N ALA A 25 20.19 8.33 12.30
CA ALA A 25 20.74 7.09 11.77
C ALA A 25 20.04 5.90 12.41
N GLU A 26 19.61 4.95 11.59
CA GLU A 26 18.96 3.72 12.02
C GLU A 26 19.72 2.52 11.43
N LEU A 27 20.04 1.56 12.28
CA LEU A 27 20.71 0.32 11.91
C LEU A 27 19.70 -0.82 11.97
N TYR A 28 19.50 -1.50 10.85
CA TYR A 28 18.57 -2.62 10.72
C TYR A 28 19.28 -3.94 10.46
N ASP A 29 18.57 -5.05 10.69
CA ASP A 29 18.98 -6.36 10.18
C ASP A 29 19.26 -6.33 8.69
N ARG A 30 20.34 -7.00 8.27
CA ARG A 30 20.61 -7.22 6.85
C ARG A 30 19.69 -8.31 6.33
N ILE A 31 18.86 -7.95 5.34
CA ILE A 31 18.06 -8.92 4.58
C ILE A 31 18.85 -9.33 3.34
N THR A 32 19.00 -10.64 3.14
CA THR A 32 19.69 -11.22 1.97
C THR A 32 18.73 -11.81 0.95
N VAL A 33 17.45 -11.91 1.31
CA VAL A 33 16.39 -12.38 0.42
C VAL A 33 16.05 -11.25 -0.56
N PRO A 34 16.00 -11.51 -1.88
CA PRO A 34 15.69 -10.48 -2.87
C PRO A 34 14.24 -10.00 -2.75
N THR A 35 14.01 -8.76 -3.18
CA THR A 35 12.68 -8.20 -3.37
C THR A 35 11.99 -8.84 -4.58
N ILE A 36 10.65 -8.86 -4.59
CA ILE A 36 9.87 -9.43 -5.71
C ILE A 36 10.12 -8.64 -7.00
N THR A 37 10.23 -7.31 -6.89
CA THR A 37 10.68 -6.43 -7.97
C THR A 37 11.90 -5.63 -7.53
N THR A 38 12.86 -5.39 -8.44
CA THR A 38 14.16 -4.80 -8.07
C THR A 38 14.23 -3.28 -8.25
N HIS A 39 13.47 -2.71 -9.17
CA HIS A 39 13.65 -1.32 -9.62
C HIS A 39 12.35 -0.53 -9.76
N GLU A 40 11.20 -1.18 -9.68
CA GLU A 40 9.90 -0.55 -9.85
C GLU A 40 8.86 -1.19 -8.91
N PRO A 41 7.83 -0.44 -8.51
CA PRO A 41 6.76 -0.98 -7.67
C PRO A 41 5.79 -1.90 -8.44
N ILE A 42 5.72 -1.74 -9.77
CA ILE A 42 4.76 -2.43 -10.65
C ILE A 42 5.19 -3.88 -10.86
N LEU A 43 4.25 -4.81 -10.63
CA LEU A 43 4.48 -6.21 -10.96
C LEU A 43 4.33 -6.44 -12.46
N ARG A 44 5.33 -7.05 -13.09
CA ARG A 44 5.34 -7.38 -14.53
C ARG A 44 5.14 -8.87 -14.84
N LYS A 45 5.35 -9.73 -13.85
CA LYS A 45 5.25 -11.19 -13.98
C LYS A 45 4.73 -11.77 -12.66
N ALA A 46 3.91 -12.81 -12.73
CA ALA A 46 3.47 -13.54 -11.55
C ALA A 46 4.67 -14.06 -10.74
N PRO A 47 4.77 -13.72 -9.44
CA PRO A 47 5.80 -14.27 -8.58
C PRO A 47 5.44 -15.70 -8.17
N ASP A 48 6.45 -16.52 -7.94
CA ASP A 48 6.29 -17.89 -7.44
C ASP A 48 6.29 -17.85 -5.91
N LEU A 49 5.08 -17.75 -5.33
CA LEU A 49 4.85 -17.58 -3.89
C LEU A 49 3.93 -18.67 -3.37
N ASP A 50 4.29 -19.26 -2.24
CA ASP A 50 3.51 -20.32 -1.61
C ASP A 50 2.42 -19.78 -0.68
N ASP A 51 1.59 -20.69 -0.17
CA ASP A 51 0.50 -20.35 0.76
C ASP A 51 1.02 -19.68 2.04
N ALA A 52 2.19 -20.09 2.53
CA ALA A 52 2.77 -19.54 3.76
C ALA A 52 3.15 -18.06 3.59
N TRP A 53 3.65 -17.66 2.41
CA TRP A 53 3.91 -16.27 2.08
C TRP A 53 2.63 -15.44 2.08
N TRP A 54 1.57 -15.94 1.43
CA TRP A 54 0.28 -15.23 1.35
C TRP A 54 -0.40 -15.10 2.70
N ASP A 55 -0.42 -16.17 3.50
CA ASP A 55 -1.00 -16.17 4.84
C ASP A 55 -0.18 -15.27 5.78
N GLY A 56 1.15 -15.26 5.62
CA GLY A 56 2.05 -14.35 6.32
C GLY A 56 1.79 -12.88 5.99
N LEU A 57 1.57 -12.56 4.71
CA LEU A 57 1.24 -11.20 4.29
C LEU A 57 -0.09 -10.76 4.88
N SER A 58 -1.14 -11.59 4.74
CA SER A 58 -2.47 -11.30 5.29
C SER A 58 -2.41 -11.01 6.80
N SER A 59 -1.75 -11.91 7.55
CA SER A 59 -1.55 -11.76 9.00
C SER A 59 -0.74 -10.52 9.37
N ALA A 60 0.26 -10.16 8.57
CA ALA A 60 1.06 -8.96 8.79
C ALA A 60 0.22 -7.69 8.62
N LEU A 61 -0.64 -7.62 7.60
CA LEU A 61 -1.52 -6.47 7.37
C LEU A 61 -2.55 -6.31 8.50
N ASP A 62 -3.16 -7.42 8.94
CA ASP A 62 -4.05 -7.40 10.10
C ASP A 62 -3.32 -6.91 11.35
N ALA A 63 -2.09 -7.39 11.59
CA ALA A 63 -1.28 -6.96 12.73
C ALA A 63 -0.91 -5.46 12.66
N ILE A 64 -0.49 -4.96 11.49
CA ILE A 64 -0.15 -3.55 11.27
C ILE A 64 -1.35 -2.66 11.56
N ALA A 65 -2.54 -3.03 11.09
CA ALA A 65 -3.77 -2.26 11.26
C ALA A 65 -4.12 -2.00 12.74
N THR A 66 -3.71 -2.89 13.65
CA THR A 66 -3.99 -2.76 15.09
C THR A 66 -3.02 -1.85 15.86
N VAL A 67 -1.94 -1.40 15.22
CA VAL A 67 -0.89 -0.63 15.90
C VAL A 67 -1.36 0.81 16.12
N PRO A 68 -1.42 1.32 17.37
CA PRO A 68 -1.65 2.75 17.59
C PRO A 68 -0.47 3.57 17.05
N SER A 69 -0.77 4.65 16.33
CA SER A 69 0.25 5.53 15.77
C SER A 69 -0.24 6.97 15.76
N GLU A 70 0.70 7.91 15.91
CA GLU A 70 0.46 9.34 15.66
C GLU A 70 1.06 9.79 14.31
N ARG A 71 1.82 8.89 13.65
CA ARG A 71 2.33 9.13 12.30
C ARG A 71 1.18 9.07 11.32
N VAL A 72 1.24 9.87 10.26
CA VAL A 72 0.20 9.94 9.24
C VAL A 72 0.83 9.63 7.88
N ALA A 73 0.39 8.56 7.25
CA ALA A 73 0.82 8.17 5.91
C ALA A 73 -0.02 8.90 4.86
N VAL A 74 -1.34 8.94 5.04
CA VAL A 74 -2.28 9.62 4.13
C VAL A 74 -3.07 10.67 4.92
N ARG A 75 -3.21 11.87 4.35
CA ARG A 75 -3.89 13.00 5.03
C ARG A 75 -5.28 13.24 4.45
N GLN A 76 -6.26 13.58 5.29
CA GLN A 76 -7.62 13.89 4.84
C GLN A 76 -7.66 15.08 3.88
N GLU A 77 -6.81 16.09 4.08
CA GLU A 77 -6.72 17.27 3.19
C GLU A 77 -6.18 16.90 1.81
N TYR A 78 -5.35 15.86 1.72
CA TYR A 78 -4.93 15.31 0.43
C TYR A 78 -6.13 14.68 -0.27
N LEU A 79 -6.92 13.84 0.43
CA LEU A 79 -8.09 13.18 -0.12
C LEU A 79 -9.13 14.17 -0.64
N ASP A 80 -9.48 15.18 0.18
CA ASP A 80 -10.47 16.22 -0.15
C ASP A 80 -10.11 16.98 -1.44
N ARG A 81 -8.81 17.19 -1.70
CA ARG A 81 -8.31 17.88 -2.90
C ARG A 81 -8.15 16.94 -4.10
N ALA A 82 -7.51 15.80 -3.89
CA ALA A 82 -6.99 14.97 -4.98
C ALA A 82 -8.07 14.05 -5.56
N MET A 83 -8.93 13.45 -4.74
CA MET A 83 -9.87 12.45 -5.22
C MET A 83 -10.82 13.00 -6.29
N PRO A 84 -11.52 14.15 -6.10
CA PRO A 84 -12.40 14.66 -7.15
C PRO A 84 -11.66 15.01 -8.44
N GLN A 85 -10.42 15.50 -8.31
CA GLN A 85 -9.59 15.89 -9.45
C GLN A 85 -9.16 14.69 -10.29
N TYR A 86 -8.53 13.67 -9.69
CA TYR A 86 -7.93 12.57 -10.45
C TYR A 86 -8.92 11.45 -10.77
N LEU A 87 -10.01 11.30 -9.98
CA LEU A 87 -11.10 10.41 -10.33
C LEU A 87 -12.05 11.03 -11.38
N GLY A 88 -12.02 12.35 -11.56
CA GLY A 88 -12.80 13.05 -12.57
C GLY A 88 -14.31 13.06 -12.28
N MET A 89 -14.71 12.91 -11.01
CA MET A 89 -16.10 12.90 -10.58
C MET A 89 -16.26 13.45 -9.16
N ALA A 90 -17.46 13.94 -8.84
CA ALA A 90 -17.81 14.22 -7.45
C ALA A 90 -17.87 12.92 -6.66
N ILE A 91 -17.24 12.90 -5.49
CA ILE A 91 -17.17 11.72 -4.63
C ILE A 91 -17.08 12.17 -3.16
N ASP A 92 -17.63 11.36 -2.26
CA ASP A 92 -17.37 11.53 -0.83
C ASP A 92 -15.91 11.16 -0.53
N THR A 93 -15.18 12.10 0.07
CA THR A 93 -13.76 11.98 0.40
C THR A 93 -13.53 11.56 1.85
N LYS A 94 -14.58 11.36 2.64
CA LYS A 94 -14.47 10.93 4.04
C LYS A 94 -14.24 9.42 4.12
N ALA A 95 -13.04 9.04 4.56
CA ALA A 95 -12.70 7.64 4.76
C ALA A 95 -13.61 7.02 5.84
N PRO A 96 -14.27 5.87 5.57
CA PRO A 96 -15.15 5.22 6.55
C PRO A 96 -14.43 4.79 7.83
N ALA A 97 -13.14 4.47 7.71
CA ALA A 97 -12.29 4.08 8.82
C ALA A 97 -10.82 4.41 8.51
N TRP A 98 -10.04 4.63 9.56
CA TRP A 98 -8.61 4.87 9.52
C TRP A 98 -7.90 3.81 10.37
N THR A 99 -6.80 3.25 9.85
CA THR A 99 -5.95 2.29 10.57
C THR A 99 -4.49 2.63 10.31
N THR A 100 -3.58 2.04 11.08
CA THR A 100 -2.16 2.10 10.72
C THR A 100 -1.90 1.25 9.49
N ALA A 101 -1.02 1.74 8.63
CA ALA A 101 -0.58 1.12 7.39
C ALA A 101 0.96 1.20 7.29
N HIS A 102 1.54 0.31 6.49
CA HIS A 102 2.90 0.41 5.99
C HIS A 102 3.10 1.70 5.19
N GLY A 103 2.09 2.12 4.42
CA GLY A 103 2.07 3.41 3.71
C GLY A 103 2.78 3.38 2.37
N ASP A 104 3.56 2.34 2.07
CA ASP A 104 4.19 2.11 0.77
C ASP A 104 4.29 0.61 0.43
N LEU A 105 3.20 -0.14 0.63
CA LEU A 105 3.19 -1.59 0.39
C LEU A 105 3.07 -1.93 -1.11
N HIS A 106 4.23 -2.09 -1.78
CA HIS A 106 4.34 -2.56 -3.16
C HIS A 106 5.39 -3.67 -3.31
N TRP A 107 5.49 -4.27 -4.50
CA TRP A 107 6.31 -5.46 -4.72
C TRP A 107 7.83 -5.26 -4.52
N ALA A 108 8.33 -4.04 -4.67
CA ALA A 108 9.72 -3.71 -4.38
C ALA A 108 10.04 -3.65 -2.88
N ASN A 109 9.01 -3.56 -2.02
CA ASN A 109 9.15 -3.53 -0.56
C ASN A 109 8.84 -4.89 0.08
N LEU A 110 8.64 -5.93 -0.74
CA LEU A 110 8.35 -7.29 -0.31
C LEU A 110 9.41 -8.24 -0.83
N THR A 111 9.93 -9.11 0.03
CA THR A 111 10.88 -10.16 -0.37
C THR A 111 10.20 -11.49 -0.70
N GLY A 112 10.88 -12.31 -1.51
CA GLY A 112 10.46 -13.69 -1.81
C GLY A 112 11.66 -14.63 -2.01
N PRO A 113 11.49 -15.94 -1.76
CA PRO A 113 10.25 -16.63 -1.38
C PRO A 113 9.90 -16.50 0.12
N THR A 114 10.82 -16.05 0.98
CA THR A 114 10.50 -15.73 2.38
C THR A 114 10.02 -14.30 2.48
N LEU A 115 8.84 -14.08 3.07
CA LEU A 115 8.27 -12.76 3.26
C LEU A 115 9.09 -11.93 4.27
N THR A 116 9.45 -10.72 3.85
CA THR A 116 9.90 -9.64 4.72
C THR A 116 9.39 -8.34 4.11
N VAL A 117 8.76 -7.50 4.93
CA VAL A 117 8.29 -6.16 4.57
C VAL A 117 9.40 -5.16 4.89
N LEU A 118 9.88 -4.51 3.85
CA LEU A 118 10.97 -3.53 3.87
C LEU A 118 10.40 -2.11 3.80
N ASP A 119 11.29 -1.13 4.01
CA ASP A 119 11.04 0.30 3.82
C ASP A 119 9.90 0.91 4.66
N TRP A 120 10.16 0.97 5.97
CA TRP A 120 9.20 1.45 6.97
C TRP A 120 9.24 2.96 7.18
N GLU A 121 9.76 3.77 6.26
CA GLU A 121 9.81 5.23 6.49
C GLU A 121 8.44 5.90 6.34
N GLY A 122 7.57 5.35 5.49
CA GLY A 122 6.25 5.91 5.18
C GLY A 122 5.12 5.53 6.14
N TRP A 123 5.35 4.62 7.08
CA TRP A 123 4.26 4.04 7.89
C TRP A 123 3.55 5.04 8.78
N GLY A 124 2.23 4.84 8.94
CA GLY A 124 1.36 5.72 9.70
C GLY A 124 -0.11 5.45 9.43
N ILE A 125 -0.97 6.33 9.95
CA ILE A 125 -2.41 6.27 9.75
C ILE A 125 -2.75 6.54 8.27
N ALA A 126 -3.56 5.65 7.70
CA ALA A 126 -4.12 5.73 6.36
C ALA A 126 -5.58 5.19 6.35
N PRO A 127 -6.36 5.37 5.27
CA PRO A 127 -7.66 4.72 5.13
C PRO A 127 -7.55 3.20 5.32
N ALA A 128 -8.50 2.60 6.04
CA ALA A 128 -8.43 1.18 6.35
C ALA A 128 -8.43 0.33 5.07
N GLY A 129 -7.41 -0.51 4.92
CA GLY A 129 -7.17 -1.32 3.71
C GLY A 129 -6.24 -0.68 2.67
N TYR A 130 -5.62 0.47 2.98
CA TYR A 130 -4.69 1.18 2.09
C TYR A 130 -3.58 0.29 1.50
N ASP A 131 -2.85 -0.44 2.34
CA ASP A 131 -1.75 -1.28 1.88
C ASP A 131 -2.22 -2.41 0.94
N ALA A 132 -3.35 -3.06 1.25
CA ALA A 132 -3.93 -4.09 0.41
C ALA A 132 -4.38 -3.53 -0.95
N ALA A 133 -4.96 -2.32 -0.95
CA ALA A 133 -5.35 -1.60 -2.16
C ALA A 133 -4.12 -1.21 -3.01
N LEU A 134 -3.04 -0.76 -2.37
CA LEU A 134 -1.80 -0.36 -3.04
C LEU A 134 -1.15 -1.54 -3.73
N LEU A 135 -0.98 -2.66 -3.02
CA LEU A 135 -0.46 -3.89 -3.59
C LEU A 135 -1.34 -4.42 -4.73
N TYR A 136 -2.66 -4.40 -4.57
CA TYR A 136 -3.59 -4.79 -5.63
C TYR A 136 -3.42 -3.92 -6.88
N CYS A 137 -3.37 -2.59 -6.74
CA CYS A 137 -3.26 -1.69 -7.89
C CYS A 137 -1.92 -1.85 -8.64
N TYR A 138 -0.81 -2.05 -7.92
CA TYR A 138 0.48 -2.38 -8.53
C TYR A 138 0.54 -3.76 -9.17
N SER A 139 -0.48 -4.60 -8.98
CA SER A 139 -0.59 -5.94 -9.57
C SER A 139 -1.48 -5.98 -10.81
N LEU A 140 -2.12 -4.87 -11.22
CA LEU A 140 -3.14 -4.86 -12.27
C LEU A 140 -2.63 -5.28 -13.67
N LEU A 141 -1.31 -5.26 -13.92
CA LEU A 141 -0.72 -5.78 -15.16
C LEU A 141 -0.54 -7.30 -15.18
N VAL A 142 -0.76 -7.96 -14.04
CA VAL A 142 -0.67 -9.43 -13.87
C VAL A 142 -2.01 -9.92 -13.30
N PRO A 143 -3.03 -10.13 -14.15
CA PRO A 143 -4.40 -10.40 -13.73
C PRO A 143 -4.55 -11.59 -12.77
N GLU A 144 -3.75 -12.64 -12.94
CA GLU A 144 -3.71 -13.81 -12.08
C GLU A 144 -3.30 -13.46 -10.65
N THR A 145 -2.26 -12.63 -10.48
CA THR A 145 -1.81 -12.18 -9.16
C THR A 145 -2.78 -11.16 -8.56
N ALA A 146 -3.34 -10.26 -9.37
CA ALA A 146 -4.38 -9.33 -8.91
C ALA A 146 -5.62 -10.07 -8.39
N ALA A 147 -6.06 -11.13 -9.08
CA ALA A 147 -7.16 -11.98 -8.65
C ALA A 147 -6.83 -12.74 -7.35
N GLU A 148 -5.60 -13.25 -7.23
CA GLU A 148 -5.13 -13.91 -6.00
C GLU A 148 -5.12 -12.95 -4.81
N ILE A 149 -4.65 -11.71 -4.98
CA ILE A 149 -4.72 -10.67 -3.94
C ILE A 149 -6.16 -10.41 -3.51
N ARG A 150 -7.10 -10.25 -4.47
CA ARG A 150 -8.51 -10.05 -4.12
C ARG A 150 -9.10 -11.22 -3.35
N ARG A 151 -8.68 -12.44 -3.68
CA ARG A 151 -9.15 -13.66 -3.01
C ARG A 151 -8.57 -13.76 -1.59
N ARG A 152 -7.26 -13.58 -1.43
CA ARG A 152 -6.55 -13.72 -0.15
C ARG A 152 -6.83 -12.58 0.81
N LEU A 153 -6.95 -11.35 0.30
CA LEU A 153 -7.22 -10.14 1.10
C LEU A 153 -8.67 -9.68 0.96
N GLY A 154 -9.58 -10.59 0.60
CA GLY A 154 -11.00 -10.28 0.38
C GLY A 154 -11.70 -9.77 1.63
N HIS A 155 -11.24 -10.17 2.83
CA HIS A 155 -11.74 -9.65 4.10
C HIS A 155 -11.41 -8.17 4.33
N ILE A 156 -10.39 -7.64 3.64
CA ILE A 156 -10.01 -6.22 3.65
C ILE A 156 -10.66 -5.51 2.46
N LEU A 157 -10.33 -5.96 1.24
CA LEU A 157 -10.71 -5.32 -0.04
C LEU A 157 -12.21 -5.42 -0.37
N GLY A 158 -12.92 -6.38 0.23
CA GLY A 158 -14.36 -6.57 0.06
C GLY A 158 -15.21 -5.63 0.92
N THR A 159 -14.61 -4.91 1.87
CA THR A 159 -15.34 -4.01 2.79
C THR A 159 -15.57 -2.63 2.17
N ALA A 160 -16.49 -1.85 2.74
CA ALA A 160 -16.69 -0.45 2.32
C ALA A 160 -15.42 0.39 2.49
N ALA A 161 -14.69 0.19 3.59
CA ALA A 161 -13.43 0.89 3.83
C ALA A 161 -12.33 0.45 2.84
N GLY A 162 -12.21 -0.85 2.55
CA GLY A 162 -11.25 -1.36 1.56
C GLY A 162 -11.54 -0.86 0.14
N ARG A 163 -12.82 -0.78 -0.26
CA ARG A 163 -13.23 -0.16 -1.53
C ARG A 163 -12.88 1.33 -1.58
N PHE A 164 -13.09 2.05 -0.47
CA PHE A 164 -12.67 3.45 -0.36
C PHE A 164 -11.15 3.59 -0.48
N ALA A 165 -10.38 2.75 0.21
CA ALA A 165 -8.92 2.74 0.12
C ALA A 165 -8.43 2.46 -1.32
N GLU A 166 -9.13 1.60 -2.07
CA GLU A 166 -8.86 1.37 -3.49
C GLU A 166 -9.06 2.63 -4.34
N LEU A 167 -10.08 3.45 -4.07
CA LEU A 167 -10.26 4.75 -4.72
C LEU A 167 -9.15 5.75 -4.38
N VAL A 168 -8.66 5.73 -3.14
CA VAL A 168 -7.54 6.56 -2.69
C VAL A 168 -6.27 6.18 -3.45
N VAL A 169 -5.94 4.89 -3.52
CA VAL A 169 -4.76 4.41 -4.26
C VAL A 169 -4.89 4.69 -5.75
N VAL A 170 -6.07 4.47 -6.35
CA VAL A 170 -6.30 4.83 -7.76
C VAL A 170 -6.06 6.33 -7.99
N THR A 171 -6.49 7.19 -7.07
CA THR A 171 -6.22 8.64 -7.11
C THR A 171 -4.73 8.93 -7.11
N GLU A 172 -3.99 8.35 -6.16
CA GLU A 172 -2.54 8.56 -6.00
C GLU A 172 -1.77 8.09 -7.24
N LEU A 173 -2.08 6.90 -7.76
CA LEU A 173 -1.40 6.37 -8.92
C LEU A 173 -1.76 7.14 -10.20
N LEU A 174 -3.03 7.53 -10.41
CA LEU A 174 -3.40 8.42 -11.52
C LEU A 174 -2.75 9.80 -11.40
N GLN A 175 -2.51 10.31 -10.19
CA GLN A 175 -1.73 11.52 -10.01
C GLN A 175 -0.27 11.32 -10.48
N THR A 176 0.35 10.19 -10.15
CA THR A 176 1.74 9.92 -10.55
C THR A 176 1.90 9.84 -12.08
N THR A 177 0.88 9.40 -12.82
CA THR A 177 0.92 9.40 -14.29
C THR A 177 1.02 10.80 -14.89
N THR A 178 0.45 11.81 -14.24
CA THR A 178 0.60 13.21 -14.68
C THR A 178 2.05 13.74 -14.57
N ARG A 179 2.92 13.02 -13.85
CA ARG A 179 4.34 13.34 -13.65
C ARG A 179 5.28 12.45 -14.46
N GLY A 180 4.74 11.50 -15.23
CA GLY A 180 5.52 10.56 -16.05
C GLY A 180 5.77 9.19 -15.43
N ASP A 181 5.26 8.93 -14.21
CA ASP A 181 5.42 7.65 -13.51
C ASP A 181 4.20 6.74 -13.72
N ASN A 182 4.32 5.43 -13.52
CA ASN A 182 3.18 4.49 -13.56
C ASN A 182 2.30 4.55 -14.82
N LEU A 183 2.83 5.03 -15.96
CA LEU A 183 2.06 5.27 -17.18
C LEU A 183 1.30 4.02 -17.67
N ASP A 184 1.93 2.84 -17.54
CA ASP A 184 1.33 1.56 -17.95
C ASP A 184 0.09 1.19 -17.11
N LEU A 185 -0.04 1.74 -15.89
CA LEU A 185 -1.17 1.51 -15.01
C LEU A 185 -2.36 2.41 -15.30
N GLU A 186 -2.25 3.48 -16.10
CA GLU A 186 -3.36 4.43 -16.30
C GLU A 186 -4.64 3.71 -16.79
N LYS A 187 -4.52 2.93 -17.86
CA LYS A 187 -5.67 2.22 -18.45
C LYS A 187 -6.31 1.22 -17.49
N PRO A 188 -5.58 0.30 -16.83
CA PRO A 188 -6.19 -0.62 -15.88
C PRO A 188 -6.75 0.09 -14.63
N LEU A 189 -6.12 1.17 -14.15
CA LEU A 189 -6.65 1.96 -13.03
C LEU A 189 -7.98 2.62 -13.38
N ARG A 190 -8.11 3.20 -14.59
CA ARG A 190 -9.39 3.78 -15.05
C ARG A 190 -10.48 2.72 -15.21
N ARG A 191 -10.14 1.53 -15.71
CA ARG A 191 -11.09 0.41 -15.74
C ARG A 191 -11.54 0.04 -14.33
N ARG A 192 -10.59 -0.05 -13.39
CA ARG A 192 -10.90 -0.40 -12.01
C ARG A 192 -11.78 0.64 -11.33
N LEU A 193 -11.53 1.92 -11.59
CA LEU A 193 -12.38 3.01 -11.15
C LEU A 193 -13.82 2.82 -11.63
N SER A 194 -14.03 2.52 -12.92
CA SER A 194 -15.37 2.26 -13.45
C SER A 194 -16.06 1.09 -12.75
N GLU A 195 -15.36 0.01 -12.44
CA GLU A 195 -15.92 -1.13 -11.68
C GLU A 195 -16.30 -0.77 -10.24
N LEU A 196 -15.52 0.11 -9.59
CA LEU A 196 -15.78 0.58 -8.24
C LEU A 196 -17.01 1.50 -8.16
N THR A 197 -17.26 2.30 -9.18
CA THR A 197 -18.33 3.32 -9.17
C THR A 197 -19.62 2.81 -9.84
N SER A 198 -19.55 1.82 -10.72
CA SER A 198 -20.74 1.21 -11.35
C SER A 198 -21.65 0.50 -10.33
N GLY A 199 -21.13 0.10 -9.18
CA GLY A 199 -21.90 -0.50 -8.08
C GLY A 199 -22.59 0.48 -7.15
N GLN A 200 -22.43 1.80 -7.35
CA GLN A 200 -23.05 2.84 -6.52
C GLN A 200 -24.22 3.56 -7.20
N ALA A 201 -24.59 3.17 -8.44
CA ALA A 201 -25.64 3.83 -9.23
C ALA A 201 -27.07 3.28 -8.98
N THR A 202 -27.26 2.49 -7.93
CA THR A 202 -28.59 2.01 -7.51
C THR A 202 -28.79 2.31 -6.04
N ASP A 203 -29.30 3.51 -5.76
CA ASP A 203 -30.18 3.84 -4.64
C ASP A 203 -31.05 5.04 -5.04
#